data_AF-A0A3S4IYQ4-F1
#
_entry.id   AF-A0A3S4IYQ4-F1
#
_cell.length_a   1.000
_cell.length_b   1.000
_cell.length_c   1.000
_cell.angle_alpha   90.00
_cell.angle_beta   90.00
_cell.angle_gamma   90.00
#
_symmetry.space_group_name_H-M   'P 1'
#
loop_
_entity.id
_entity.type
_entity.pdbx_description
1 polymer ?
#
loop_
_entity_poly.entity_id
_entity_poly.type
_entity_poly.pdbx_seq_one_letter_code
_entity_poly.pdbx_strand_id
1 'polypeptide(L)'
;MVLFVFVVMMLNLGGSEIEQERQWLKPQVWIGPAVLSAIMLAVIVYAILGVNDQGIDGTPISAKAVGITLFGPYVLAVELASMLLLAGLVVAFHVGREERAGEVLSNRADDRAKRKTEERA
;
A
#
# COMPACT_ATOMS: atom_id res chain seq x y z
N MET A 1 -3.97 9.38 -2.33
CA MET A 1 -4.17 9.30 -3.80
C MET A 1 -3.00 9.86 -4.59
N VAL A 2 -2.45 11.04 -4.24
CA VAL A 2 -1.29 11.64 -4.96
C VAL A 2 -0.06 10.73 -5.01
N LEU A 3 0.34 10.13 -3.87
CA LEU A 3 1.49 9.22 -3.82
C LEU A 3 1.39 8.04 -4.80
N PHE A 4 0.19 7.47 -4.96
CA PHE A 4 -0.03 6.35 -5.89
C PHE A 4 0.19 6.77 -7.34
N VAL A 5 -0.37 7.91 -7.76
CA VAL A 5 -0.18 8.42 -9.14
C VAL A 5 1.30 8.69 -9.41
N PHE A 6 2.01 9.27 -8.44
CA PHE A 6 3.44 9.52 -8.55
C PHE A 6 4.25 8.22 -8.76
N VAL A 7 3.97 7.18 -7.97
CA VAL A 7 4.66 5.88 -8.10
C VAL A 7 4.35 5.21 -9.43
N VAL A 8 3.09 5.13 -9.84
CA VAL A 8 2.69 4.51 -11.12
C VAL A 8 3.35 5.22 -12.31
N MET A 9 3.45 6.55 -12.24
CA MET A 9 4.09 7.36 -13.28
C MET A 9 5.62 7.23 -13.27
N MET A 10 6.26 7.17 -12.10
CA MET A 10 7.71 6.94 -11.98
C MET A 10 8.11 5.58 -12.54
N LEU A 11 7.31 4.54 -12.28
CA LEU A 11 7.54 3.18 -12.77
C LEU A 11 7.15 3.00 -14.25
N ASN A 12 6.48 3.99 -14.85
CA ASN A 12 6.09 4.04 -16.27
C ASN A 12 5.59 2.68 -16.82
N LEU A 13 4.58 2.10 -16.17
CA LEU A 13 4.04 0.75 -16.39
C LEU A 13 3.31 0.57 -17.75
N GLY A 14 3.95 0.91 -18.88
CA GLY A 14 3.31 1.05 -20.19
C GLY A 14 3.57 -0.08 -21.19
N GLY A 15 2.48 -0.62 -21.77
CA GLY A 15 2.47 -1.27 -23.09
C GLY A 15 2.39 -2.80 -23.08
N SER A 16 3.33 -3.49 -22.44
CA SER A 16 3.35 -4.97 -22.38
C SER A 16 2.32 -5.56 -21.40
N GLU A 17 1.93 -4.79 -20.39
CA GLU A 17 0.95 -5.18 -19.37
C GLU A 17 -0.49 -5.21 -19.91
N ILE A 18 -0.82 -4.43 -20.94
CA ILE A 18 -2.22 -4.25 -21.41
C ILE A 18 -2.80 -5.56 -21.94
N GLU A 19 -2.03 -6.33 -22.71
CA GLU A 19 -2.48 -7.62 -23.23
C GLU A 19 -2.56 -8.67 -22.12
N GLN A 20 -1.67 -8.60 -21.12
CA GLN A 20 -1.68 -9.47 -19.94
C GLN A 20 -2.88 -9.18 -19.02
N GLU A 21 -3.16 -7.91 -18.73
CA GLU A 21 -4.33 -7.43 -17.99
C GLU A 21 -5.62 -7.90 -18.67
N ARG A 22 -5.70 -7.76 -19.99
CA ARG A 22 -6.86 -8.21 -20.78
C ARG A 22 -7.05 -9.72 -20.72
N GLN A 23 -5.97 -10.50 -20.66
CA GLN A 23 -6.04 -11.94 -20.48
C GLN A 23 -6.46 -12.34 -19.07
N TRP A 24 -6.13 -11.54 -18.04
CA TRP A 24 -6.51 -11.77 -16.65
C TRP A 24 -7.96 -11.35 -16.36
N LEU A 25 -8.50 -10.39 -17.11
CA LEU A 25 -9.89 -9.95 -17.04
C LEU A 25 -10.88 -10.86 -17.81
N LYS A 26 -10.52 -12.14 -18.03
CA LYS A 26 -11.43 -13.10 -18.66
C LYS A 26 -12.59 -13.47 -17.71
N PRO A 27 -13.83 -13.62 -18.22
CA PRO A 27 -15.01 -14.06 -17.45
C PRO A 27 -14.75 -15.23 -16.52
N GLN A 28 -14.00 -16.22 -17.00
CA GLN A 28 -13.67 -17.41 -16.23
C GLN A 28 -12.87 -17.12 -14.94
N VAL A 29 -12.09 -16.05 -14.90
CA VAL A 29 -11.26 -15.68 -13.73
C VAL A 29 -12.03 -14.81 -12.74
N TRP A 30 -12.88 -13.87 -13.21
CA TRP A 30 -13.56 -12.93 -12.31
C TRP A 30 -14.94 -13.40 -11.82
N ILE A 31 -15.62 -14.34 -12.51
CA ILE A 31 -16.95 -14.81 -12.09
C ILE A 31 -16.94 -15.43 -10.69
N GLY A 32 -15.94 -16.26 -10.36
CA GLY A 32 -15.84 -16.89 -9.03
C GLY A 32 -15.75 -15.86 -7.89
N PRO A 33 -14.73 -14.96 -7.90
CA PRO A 33 -14.63 -13.88 -6.92
C PRO A 33 -15.83 -12.93 -6.92
N ALA A 34 -16.44 -12.66 -8.08
CA ALA A 34 -17.62 -11.82 -8.17
C ALA A 34 -18.86 -12.45 -7.50
N VAL A 35 -19.12 -13.74 -7.73
CA VAL A 35 -20.21 -14.45 -7.07
C VAL A 35 -19.98 -14.50 -5.55
N LEU A 36 -18.76 -14.77 -5.11
CA LEU A 36 -18.44 -14.76 -3.68
C LEU A 36 -18.66 -13.37 -3.05
N SER A 37 -18.23 -12.32 -3.75
CA SER A 37 -18.42 -10.93 -3.32
C SER A 37 -19.91 -10.56 -3.28
N ALA A 38 -20.70 -11.02 -4.26
CA ALA A 38 -22.14 -10.80 -4.30
C ALA A 38 -22.87 -11.52 -3.17
N ILE A 39 -22.48 -12.76 -2.85
CA ILE A 39 -23.03 -13.50 -1.70
C ILE A 39 -22.68 -12.76 -0.40
N MET A 40 -21.43 -12.34 -0.22
CA MET A 40 -21.00 -11.59 0.96
C MET A 40 -21.78 -10.28 1.10
N LEU A 41 -21.97 -9.55 0.00
CA LEU A 41 -22.77 -8.33 -0.02
C LEU A 41 -24.22 -8.61 0.39
N ALA A 42 -24.84 -9.67 -0.13
CA ALA A 42 -26.20 -10.06 0.22
C ALA A 42 -26.32 -10.38 1.72
N VAL A 43 -25.34 -11.06 2.31
CA VAL A 43 -25.31 -11.34 3.75
C VAL A 43 -25.21 -10.06 4.57
N ILE A 44 -24.33 -9.13 4.17
CA ILE A 44 -24.18 -7.83 4.85
C ILE A 44 -25.48 -7.02 4.76
N VAL A 45 -26.09 -6.93 3.58
CA VAL A 45 -27.35 -6.20 3.38
C VAL A 45 -28.48 -6.83 4.20
N TYR A 46 -28.61 -8.16 4.18
CA TYR A 46 -29.61 -8.86 4.98
C TYR A 46 -29.42 -8.59 6.48
N ALA A 47 -28.17 -8.63 6.96
CA ALA A 47 -27.86 -8.35 8.36
C ALA A 47 -28.20 -6.90 8.76
N ILE A 48 -27.93 -5.92 7.89
CA ILE A 48 -28.24 -4.51 8.15
C ILE A 48 -29.74 -4.26 8.13
N LEU A 49 -30.48 -4.82 7.16
CA LEU A 49 -31.94 -4.64 7.05
C LEU A 49 -32.72 -5.27 8.22
N GLY A 50 -32.11 -6.23 8.93
CA GLY A 50 -32.68 -6.81 10.14
C GLY A 50 -32.57 -5.91 11.38
N VAL A 51 -31.79 -4.83 11.32
CA VAL A 51 -31.63 -3.87 12.42
C VAL A 51 -32.71 -2.79 12.30
N ASN A 52 -33.43 -2.52 13.39
CA ASN A 52 -34.41 -1.46 13.42
C ASN A 52 -33.70 -0.10 13.45
N ASP A 53 -33.96 0.75 12.46
CA ASP A 53 -33.41 2.09 12.41
C ASP A 53 -34.08 2.96 13.49
N GLN A 54 -33.28 3.44 14.44
CA GLN A 54 -33.75 4.35 15.48
C GLN A 54 -33.62 5.77 14.94
N GLY A 55 -34.47 6.16 13.98
CA GLY A 55 -34.39 7.42 13.22
C GLY A 55 -33.68 8.57 13.95
N ILE A 56 -32.38 8.73 13.64
CA ILE A 56 -31.51 9.75 14.23
C ILE A 56 -31.50 10.98 13.33
N ASP A 57 -31.70 12.15 13.91
CA ASP A 57 -31.57 13.42 13.19
C ASP A 57 -30.11 13.67 12.77
N GLY A 58 -29.92 14.17 11.54
CA GLY A 58 -28.62 14.49 10.96
C GLY A 58 -27.95 15.73 11.55
N THR A 59 -27.71 15.76 12.87
CA THR A 59 -27.08 16.90 13.54
C THR A 59 -25.60 17.03 13.17
N PRO A 60 -25.11 18.22 12.78
CA PRO A 60 -23.70 18.43 12.46
C PRO A 60 -22.79 18.17 13.66
N ILE A 61 -21.74 17.35 13.48
CA ILE A 61 -20.71 17.10 14.50
C ILE A 61 -19.51 18.02 14.24
N SER A 62 -19.17 18.86 15.21
CA SER A 62 -18.03 19.77 15.09
C SER A 62 -16.69 19.08 15.30
N ALA A 63 -15.63 19.60 14.66
CA ALA A 63 -14.26 19.10 14.85
C ALA A 63 -13.80 19.17 16.31
N LYS A 64 -14.24 20.19 17.07
CA LYS A 64 -13.95 20.31 18.51
C LYS A 64 -14.51 19.13 19.30
N ALA A 65 -15.76 18.72 19.02
CA ALA A 65 -16.39 17.59 19.69
C ALA A 65 -15.63 16.28 19.42
N VAL A 66 -15.21 16.07 18.16
CA VAL A 66 -14.36 14.92 17.79
C VAL A 66 -13.02 14.98 18.52
N GLY A 67 -12.36 16.14 18.55
CA GLY A 67 -11.07 16.33 19.22
C GLY A 67 -11.10 16.03 20.72
N ILE A 68 -12.15 16.48 21.44
CA ILE A 68 -12.33 16.17 22.87
C ILE A 68 -12.38 14.64 23.09
N THR A 69 -13.08 13.93 22.20
CA THR A 69 -13.23 12.48 22.30
C THR A 69 -11.94 11.75 21.92
N LEU A 70 -11.24 12.25 20.90
CA LEU A 70 -10.00 11.67 20.40
C LEU A 70 -8.85 11.77 21.43
N PHE A 71 -8.75 12.89 22.14
CA PHE A 71 -7.70 13.14 23.13
C PHE A 71 -8.13 12.89 24.58
N GLY A 72 -9.39 12.51 24.82
CA GLY A 72 -9.88 12.04 26.12
C GLY A 72 -9.95 10.51 26.14
N PRO A 73 -11.13 9.90 25.90
CA PRO A 73 -11.30 8.45 25.91
C PRO A 73 -10.36 7.67 24.98
N TYR A 74 -10.05 8.23 23.80
CA TYR A 74 -9.28 7.53 22.76
C TYR A 74 -7.80 7.93 22.69
N VAL A 75 -7.25 8.54 23.77
CA VAL A 75 -5.86 9.01 23.78
C VAL A 75 -4.84 7.92 23.40
N LEU A 76 -5.05 6.69 23.87
CA LEU A 76 -4.19 5.56 23.53
C LEU A 76 -4.28 5.17 22.05
N ALA A 77 -5.46 5.29 21.43
CA ALA A 77 -5.62 5.00 20.01
C ALA A 77 -4.86 6.02 19.14
N VAL A 78 -4.82 7.29 19.55
CA VAL A 78 -4.01 8.33 18.88
C VAL A 78 -2.53 8.00 18.97
N GLU A 79 -2.06 7.61 20.14
CA GLU A 79 -0.66 7.24 20.36
C GLU A 79 -0.27 6.04 19.51
N LEU A 80 -1.09 4.98 19.52
CA LEU A 80 -0.84 3.79 18.70
C LEU A 80 -0.90 4.08 17.20
N ALA A 81 -1.78 4.96 16.74
CA ALA A 81 -1.81 5.39 15.35
C ALA A 81 -0.50 6.10 14.95
N SER A 82 0.08 6.92 15.84
CA SER A 82 1.37 7.58 15.59
C SER A 82 2.52 6.57 15.48
N MET A 83 2.54 5.55 16.35
CA MET A 83 3.51 4.47 16.30
C MET A 83 3.34 3.61 15.04
N LEU A 84 2.10 3.34 14.62
CA LEU A 84 1.80 2.61 13.40
C LEU A 84 2.30 3.36 12.15
N LEU A 85 2.10 4.68 12.11
CA LEU A 85 2.61 5.52 11.02
C LEU A 85 4.15 5.56 11.00
N LEU A 86 4.79 5.66 12.17
CA LEU A 86 6.24 5.61 12.28
C LEU A 86 6.79 4.26 11.77
N ALA A 87 6.21 3.16 12.23
CA ALA A 87 6.59 1.82 11.78
C ALA A 87 6.39 1.65 10.27
N GLY A 88 5.24 2.12 9.74
CA GLY A 88 4.96 2.13 8.31
C GLY A 88 6.01 2.90 7.51
N LEU A 89 6.45 4.06 8.01
CA LEU A 89 7.51 4.86 7.38
C LEU A 89 8.85 4.12 7.40
N VAL A 90 9.25 3.56 8.54
CA VAL A 90 10.52 2.82 8.67
C VAL A 90 10.56 1.62 7.72
N VAL A 91 9.48 0.84 7.66
CA VAL A 91 9.37 -0.32 6.76
C VAL A 91 9.37 0.12 5.30
N ALA A 92 8.59 1.15 4.94
CA ALA A 92 8.56 1.67 3.58
C ALA A 92 9.93 2.18 3.12
N PHE A 93 10.68 2.87 3.99
CA PHE A 93 12.05 3.30 3.71
C PHE A 93 13.00 2.12 3.54
N HIS A 94 12.91 1.13 4.41
CA HIS A 94 13.80 -0.03 4.35
C HIS A 94 13.57 -0.87 3.08
N VAL A 95 12.31 -1.12 2.71
CA VAL A 95 11.94 -1.90 1.52
C VAL A 95 12.15 -1.12 0.23
N GLY A 96 11.81 0.18 0.22
CA GLY A 96 11.93 1.02 -0.97
C GLY A 96 13.35 1.48 -1.29
N ARG A 97 14.33 1.20 -0.42
CA ARG A 97 15.73 1.57 -0.64
C ARG A 97 16.41 0.52 -1.51
N GLU A 98 16.83 0.92 -2.71
CA GLU A 98 17.70 0.10 -3.55
C GLU A 98 19.12 0.07 -2.94
N GLU A 99 19.58 -1.11 -2.50
CA GLU A 99 20.97 -1.27 -2.10
C GLU A 99 21.85 -1.38 -3.34
N ARG A 100 22.85 -0.50 -3.48
CA ARG A 100 23.85 -0.55 -4.54
C ARG A 100 24.82 -1.72 -4.33
N ALA A 101 24.33 -2.95 -4.47
CA ALA A 101 25.13 -4.16 -4.34
C ALA A 101 26.27 -4.26 -5.38
N GLY A 102 26.17 -3.53 -6.49
CA GLY A 102 27.19 -3.49 -7.56
C GLY A 102 28.47 -2.73 -7.21
N GLU A 103 28.44 -1.79 -6.25
CA GLU A 103 29.60 -0.93 -5.92
C GLU A 103 30.61 -1.64 -4.99
N VAL A 104 30.14 -2.62 -4.20
CA VAL A 104 30.99 -3.37 -3.25
C VAL A 104 31.77 -4.48 -3.95
N LEU A 105 31.24 -5.05 -5.04
CA LEU A 105 31.93 -6.11 -5.80
C LEU A 105 33.06 -5.56 -6.69
N SER A 106 32.92 -4.36 -7.26
CA SER A 106 33.98 -3.74 -8.10
C SER A 106 35.18 -3.23 -7.31
N ASN A 107 35.10 -3.23 -5.97
CA ASN A 107 36.15 -2.73 -5.09
C ASN A 107 36.96 -3.86 -4.43
N ARG A 108 36.74 -5.13 -4.81
CA ARG A 108 37.64 -6.22 -4.42
C ARG A 108 39.03 -5.95 -4.98
N ALA A 109 40.04 -6.04 -4.12
CA ALA A 109 41.44 -5.77 -4.45
C ALA A 109 41.95 -6.62 -5.63
N ASP A 110 41.36 -7.78 -5.87
CA ASP A 110 41.70 -8.69 -6.97
C ASP A 110 41.49 -8.07 -8.37
N ASP A 111 40.44 -7.26 -8.57
CA ASP A 111 40.17 -6.60 -9.86
C ASP A 111 41.10 -5.39 -10.12
N ARG A 112 41.52 -4.70 -9.05
CA ARG A 112 42.55 -3.64 -9.16
C ARG A 112 43.90 -4.22 -9.56
N ALA A 113 44.26 -5.38 -9.04
CA ALA A 113 45.52 -6.05 -9.37
C ALA A 113 45.56 -6.44 -10.84
N LYS A 114 44.45 -6.97 -11.38
CA LYS A 114 44.35 -7.40 -12.79
C LYS A 114 44.47 -6.24 -13.79
N ARG A 115 43.80 -5.10 -13.55
CA ARG A 115 43.92 -3.92 -14.43
C ARG A 115 45.35 -3.34 -14.49
N LYS A 116 46.06 -3.33 -13.36
CA LYS A 116 47.44 -2.80 -13.31
C LYS A 116 48.45 -3.64 -14.08
N THR A 117 48.16 -4.94 -14.29
CA THR A 117 49.00 -5.86 -15.06
C THR A 117 48.75 -5.71 -16.55
N GLU A 118 47.50 -5.46 -16.97
CA GLU A 118 47.14 -5.29 -18.38
C GLU A 118 47.57 -3.93 -18.96
N GLU A 119 47.61 -2.85 -18.17
CA GLU A 119 48.14 -1.54 -18.63
C GLU A 119 49.67 -1.49 -18.78
N ARG A 120 50.39 -2.52 -18.31
CA ARG A 120 51.85 -2.58 -18.34
C ARG A 120 52.42 -3.56 -19.39
N ALA A 121 51.55 -4.22 -20.15
CA ALA A 121 51.90 -5.07 -21.28
C ALA A 121 51.59 -4.35 -22.59
#